data_AF-A0A087GPB9-F1
#
_entry.id   AF-A0A087GPB9-F1
#
_cell.length_a   1.000
_cell.length_b   1.000
_cell.length_c   1.000
_cell.angle_alpha   90.00
_cell.angle_beta   90.00
_cell.angle_gamma   90.00
#
_symmetry.space_group_name_H-M   'P 1'
#
loop_
_entity.id
_entity.type
_entity.pdbx_description
1 polymer ?
#
loop_
_entity_poly.entity_id
_entity_poly.type
_entity_poly.pdbx_seq_one_letter_code
_entity_poly.pdbx_strand_id
1 'polypeptide(L)'
;MAEQQLGVLKAMDVAKTQLYHFTAIVIAGMGFFTDAYDLFCVSLVTKLLGRLYYFNPDSAKPGTLPPHVAAAVNGVALCGTLAGQLFFGWLGDKLGRKKVYGITLIMMIVCSVASGLSFGNKAKGVMTTLCFFRFWLGFGIGGDYPLSATIMSEYANKKTRGAFIAAVFAMQGVGILAGGFVALAVSSIFDKQFPAPIYSVNRALSTPPQADYIWRIIVMFGALPAALTYYWRMKMPETARYTAL
;
A
#
# COMPACT_ATOMS: atom_id res chain seq x y z
N MET A 1 -29.78 9.84 28.73
CA MET A 1 -28.84 9.90 27.58
C MET A 1 -27.51 9.22 27.92
N ALA A 2 -26.81 9.64 28.98
CA ALA A 2 -25.55 9.01 29.42
C ALA A 2 -25.67 7.53 29.84
N GLU A 3 -26.76 7.12 30.50
CA GLU A 3 -26.98 5.70 30.88
C GLU A 3 -27.24 4.78 29.68
N GLN A 4 -27.89 5.28 28.63
CA GLN A 4 -28.08 4.54 27.38
C GLN A 4 -26.74 4.36 26.65
N GLN A 5 -25.90 5.40 26.60
CA GLN A 5 -24.54 5.31 26.04
C GLN A 5 -23.68 4.30 26.83
N LEU A 6 -23.75 4.31 28.15
CA LEU A 6 -23.07 3.33 29.01
C LEU A 6 -23.59 1.90 28.78
N GLY A 7 -24.90 1.73 28.59
CA GLY A 7 -25.53 0.46 28.26
C GLY A 7 -25.06 -0.12 26.93
N VAL A 8 -24.94 0.71 25.89
CA VAL A 8 -24.43 0.32 24.56
C VAL A 8 -22.95 -0.09 24.65
N LEU A 9 -22.12 0.68 25.37
CA LEU A 9 -20.71 0.35 25.58
C LEU A 9 -20.53 -0.98 26.34
N LYS A 10 -21.34 -1.22 27.38
CA LYS A 10 -21.33 -2.48 28.13
C LYS A 10 -21.81 -3.66 27.30
N ALA A 11 -22.82 -3.47 26.45
CA ALA A 11 -23.31 -4.51 25.55
C ALA A 11 -22.26 -4.90 24.49
N MET A 12 -21.52 -3.92 23.97
CA MET A 12 -20.39 -4.17 23.06
C MET A 12 -19.23 -4.92 23.75
N ASP A 13 -18.92 -4.56 24.99
CA ASP A 13 -17.84 -5.19 25.79
C ASP A 13 -18.15 -6.65 26.21
N VAL A 14 -19.40 -7.10 26.07
CA VAL A 14 -19.86 -8.44 26.47
C VAL A 14 -20.31 -9.29 25.26
N ALA A 15 -20.48 -8.69 24.07
CA ALA A 15 -20.96 -9.38 22.87
C ALA A 15 -20.04 -10.54 22.43
N LYS A 16 -20.60 -11.73 22.19
CA LYS A 16 -19.85 -12.87 21.67
C LYS A 16 -19.30 -12.54 20.28
N THR A 17 -18.12 -13.06 19.95
CA THR A 17 -17.50 -12.92 18.63
C THR A 17 -18.41 -13.53 17.56
N GLN A 18 -19.00 -12.70 16.71
CA GLN A 18 -19.83 -13.14 15.59
C GLN A 18 -19.04 -13.08 14.27
N LEU A 19 -19.54 -13.76 13.22
CA LEU A 19 -18.99 -13.73 11.86
C LEU A 19 -18.76 -12.29 11.35
N TYR A 20 -19.59 -11.34 11.77
CA TYR A 20 -19.44 -9.92 11.48
C TYR A 20 -18.09 -9.35 11.95
N HIS A 21 -17.56 -9.80 13.09
CA HIS A 21 -16.23 -9.38 13.59
C HIS A 21 -15.11 -9.93 12.72
N PHE A 22 -15.28 -11.15 12.19
CA PHE A 22 -14.34 -11.74 11.24
C PHE A 22 -14.33 -10.98 9.91
N THR A 23 -15.50 -10.62 9.38
CA THR A 23 -15.61 -9.77 8.19
C THR A 23 -14.98 -8.39 8.41
N ALA A 24 -15.17 -7.79 9.60
CA ALA A 24 -14.51 -6.55 9.98
C ALA A 24 -12.98 -6.67 10.04
N ILE A 25 -12.44 -7.78 10.56
CA ILE A 25 -11.00 -8.05 10.58
C ILE A 25 -10.44 -8.20 9.18
N VAL A 26 -11.11 -8.96 8.31
CA VAL A 26 -10.66 -9.14 6.92
C VAL A 26 -10.67 -7.78 6.22
N ILE A 27 -11.73 -7.00 6.35
CA ILE A 27 -11.84 -5.69 5.69
C ILE A 27 -10.87 -4.65 6.28
N ALA A 28 -10.62 -4.71 7.59
CA ALA A 28 -9.60 -3.88 8.25
C ALA A 28 -8.19 -4.28 7.79
N GLY A 29 -7.91 -5.58 7.79
CA GLY A 29 -6.66 -6.20 7.37
C GLY A 29 -6.33 -6.00 5.89
N MET A 30 -7.33 -5.90 5.02
CA MET A 30 -7.14 -5.58 3.59
C MET A 30 -6.52 -4.19 3.37
N GLY A 31 -6.77 -3.22 4.27
CA GLY A 31 -6.09 -1.92 4.25
C GLY A 31 -4.59 -2.07 4.51
N PHE A 32 -4.23 -2.70 5.64
CA PHE A 32 -2.84 -3.00 5.98
C PHE A 32 -2.13 -3.88 4.96
N PHE A 33 -2.85 -4.81 4.33
CA PHE A 33 -2.34 -5.61 3.21
C PHE A 33 -1.95 -4.72 2.03
N THR A 34 -2.82 -3.77 1.66
CA THR A 34 -2.58 -2.82 0.56
C THR A 34 -1.41 -1.90 0.88
N ASP A 35 -1.37 -1.34 2.09
CA ASP A 35 -0.28 -0.48 2.56
C ASP A 35 1.07 -1.18 2.47
N ALA A 36 1.12 -2.43 2.92
CA ALA A 36 2.33 -3.25 2.91
C ALA A 36 2.79 -3.57 1.49
N TYR A 37 1.83 -3.91 0.61
CA TYR A 37 2.10 -4.15 -0.80
C TYR A 37 2.77 -2.93 -1.43
N ASP A 38 2.16 -1.75 -1.31
CA ASP A 38 2.62 -0.53 -1.99
C ASP A 38 3.95 0.03 -1.45
N LEU A 39 4.20 -0.11 -0.15
CA LEU A 39 5.47 0.29 0.46
C LEU A 39 6.61 -0.66 0.07
N PHE A 40 6.34 -1.96 -0.03
CA PHE A 40 7.38 -2.96 -0.27
C PHE A 40 7.66 -3.21 -1.76
N CYS A 41 6.63 -3.18 -2.62
CA CYS A 41 6.76 -3.49 -4.04
C CYS A 41 7.81 -2.60 -4.74
N VAL A 42 8.04 -1.38 -4.24
CA VAL A 42 9.03 -0.47 -4.82
C VAL A 42 10.46 -0.83 -4.52
N SER A 43 10.76 -1.47 -3.40
CA SER A 43 12.10 -2.00 -3.18
C SER A 43 12.46 -3.07 -4.24
N LEU A 44 11.45 -3.84 -4.70
CA LEU A 44 11.61 -4.83 -5.77
C LEU A 44 11.78 -4.15 -7.14
N VAL A 45 10.89 -3.19 -7.44
CA VAL A 45 10.92 -2.41 -8.69
C VAL A 45 12.19 -1.58 -8.85
N THR A 46 12.76 -1.06 -7.76
CA THR A 46 13.99 -0.25 -7.80
C THR A 46 15.14 -1.02 -8.48
N LYS A 47 15.25 -2.34 -8.27
CA LYS A 47 16.26 -3.16 -8.96
C LYS A 47 16.05 -3.20 -10.48
N LEU A 48 14.78 -3.30 -10.92
CA LEU A 48 14.40 -3.26 -12.34
C LEU A 48 14.65 -1.87 -12.94
N LEU A 49 14.32 -0.80 -12.20
CA LEU A 49 14.56 0.57 -12.63
C LEU A 49 16.05 0.86 -12.86
N GLY A 50 16.93 0.28 -12.02
CA GLY A 50 18.38 0.43 -12.18
C GLY A 50 18.88 -0.25 -13.43
N ARG A 51 18.25 -1.37 -13.78
CA ARG A 51 18.55 -2.13 -14.99
C ARG A 51 18.12 -1.39 -16.25
N LEU A 52 16.95 -0.75 -16.23
CA LEU A 52 16.34 -0.10 -17.38
C LEU A 52 16.89 1.31 -17.65
N TYR A 53 17.02 2.13 -16.60
CA TYR A 53 17.27 3.57 -16.75
C TYR A 53 18.69 4.00 -16.38
N TYR A 54 19.40 3.19 -15.57
CA TYR A 54 20.77 3.47 -15.11
C TYR A 54 21.70 2.32 -15.49
N PHE A 55 21.51 1.78 -16.69
CA PHE A 55 22.36 0.72 -17.23
C PHE A 55 23.82 1.21 -17.34
N ASN A 56 24.73 0.51 -16.66
CA ASN A 56 26.17 0.70 -16.82
C ASN A 56 26.80 -0.61 -17.35
N PRO A 57 27.36 -0.62 -18.58
CA PRO A 57 27.93 -1.82 -19.20
C PRO A 57 29.18 -2.36 -18.49
N ASP A 58 29.85 -1.54 -17.66
CA ASP A 58 31.10 -1.90 -16.97
C ASP A 58 30.88 -2.35 -15.52
N SER A 59 29.65 -2.27 -15.00
CA SER A 59 29.35 -2.70 -13.64
C SER A 59 29.20 -4.23 -13.54
N ALA A 60 29.97 -4.83 -12.63
CA ALA A 60 29.85 -6.24 -12.25
C ALA A 60 28.48 -6.57 -11.60
N LYS A 61 27.77 -5.57 -11.08
CA LYS A 61 26.44 -5.71 -10.46
C LYS A 61 25.42 -4.84 -11.22
N PRO A 62 24.69 -5.41 -12.20
CA PRO A 62 23.61 -4.69 -12.85
C PRO A 62 22.41 -4.46 -11.91
N GLY A 63 21.63 -3.41 -12.16
CA GLY A 63 20.39 -3.15 -11.41
C GLY A 63 20.56 -2.29 -10.15
N THR A 64 21.69 -1.59 -10.00
CA THR A 64 21.91 -0.64 -8.91
C THR A 64 21.58 0.78 -9.35
N LEU A 65 20.62 1.41 -8.67
CA LEU A 65 20.44 2.86 -8.82
C LEU A 65 21.58 3.59 -8.12
N PRO A 66 21.93 4.81 -8.56
CA PRO A 66 22.75 5.70 -7.75
C PRO A 66 22.15 5.84 -6.35
N PRO A 67 22.97 5.79 -5.27
CA PRO A 67 22.46 5.75 -3.89
C PRO A 67 21.45 6.85 -3.56
N HIS A 68 21.67 8.06 -4.08
CA HIS A 68 20.76 9.20 -3.89
C HIS A 68 19.38 8.98 -4.54
N VAL A 69 19.30 8.35 -5.71
CA VAL A 69 18.02 8.08 -6.38
C VAL A 69 17.31 6.91 -5.72
N ALA A 70 18.05 5.85 -5.35
CA ALA A 70 17.48 4.72 -4.62
C ALA A 70 16.89 5.15 -3.27
N ALA A 71 17.61 6.00 -2.54
CA ALA A 71 17.14 6.58 -1.28
C ALA A 71 15.91 7.48 -1.50
N ALA A 72 15.89 8.29 -2.56
CA ALA A 72 14.74 9.13 -2.87
C ALA A 72 13.48 8.28 -3.19
N VAL A 73 13.58 7.30 -4.09
CA VAL A 73 12.43 6.48 -4.52
C VAL A 73 11.84 5.64 -3.38
N ASN A 74 12.69 5.08 -2.52
CA ASN A 74 12.22 4.29 -1.37
C ASN A 74 11.82 5.17 -0.17
N GLY A 75 12.55 6.26 0.08
CA GLY A 75 12.35 7.12 1.23
C GLY A 75 11.19 8.11 1.09
N VAL A 76 10.91 8.61 -0.12
CA VAL A 76 9.86 9.63 -0.33
C VAL A 76 8.47 9.14 0.07
N ALA A 77 8.19 7.84 -0.12
CA ALA A 77 6.94 7.24 0.32
C ALA A 77 6.82 7.26 1.85
N LEU A 78 7.91 6.96 2.56
CA LEU A 78 7.95 7.01 4.03
C LEU A 78 7.80 8.43 4.56
N CYS A 79 8.43 9.42 3.91
CA CYS A 79 8.23 10.84 4.21
C CYS A 79 6.75 11.24 4.00
N GLY A 80 6.15 10.78 2.91
CA GLY A 80 4.73 10.95 2.64
C GLY A 80 3.87 10.34 3.75
N THR A 81 4.15 9.10 4.16
CA THR A 81 3.44 8.40 5.24
C THR A 81 3.50 9.16 6.56
N LEU A 82 4.67 9.67 6.94
CA LEU A 82 4.82 10.49 8.15
C LEU A 82 3.96 11.77 8.07
N ALA A 83 4.01 12.49 6.95
CA ALA A 83 3.21 13.69 6.76
C ALA A 83 1.70 13.37 6.75
N GLY A 84 1.31 12.26 6.14
CA GLY A 84 -0.07 11.78 6.06
C GLY A 84 -0.63 11.41 7.42
N GLN A 85 0.14 10.71 8.26
CA GLN A 85 -0.26 10.34 9.63
C GLN A 85 -0.62 11.57 10.47
N LEU A 86 0.20 12.62 10.41
CA LEU A 86 -0.04 13.86 11.15
C LEU A 86 -1.27 14.61 10.62
N PHE A 87 -1.37 14.75 9.29
CA PHE A 87 -2.44 15.50 8.66
C PHE A 87 -3.80 14.81 8.79
N PHE A 88 -3.88 13.53 8.43
CA PHE A 88 -5.12 12.77 8.48
C PHE A 88 -5.52 12.34 9.89
N GLY A 89 -4.58 12.27 10.83
CA GLY A 89 -4.91 12.15 12.25
C GLY A 89 -5.77 13.33 12.72
N TRP A 90 -5.29 14.55 12.52
CA TRP A 90 -6.05 15.77 12.82
C TRP A 90 -7.35 15.87 12.01
N LEU A 91 -7.30 15.54 10.72
CA LEU A 91 -8.47 15.62 9.85
C LEU A 91 -9.56 14.61 10.24
N GLY A 92 -9.16 13.41 10.66
CA GLY A 92 -10.04 12.34 11.12
C GLY A 92 -10.83 12.73 12.36
N ASP A 93 -10.21 13.47 13.27
CA ASP A 93 -10.87 13.99 14.47
C ASP A 93 -11.88 15.10 14.15
N LYS A 94 -11.65 15.89 13.09
CA LYS A 94 -12.51 17.05 12.72
C LYS A 94 -13.65 16.73 11.76
N LEU A 95 -13.42 15.91 10.73
CA LEU A 95 -14.38 15.64 9.64
C LEU A 95 -15.10 14.30 9.76
N GLY A 96 -14.69 13.48 10.73
CA GLY A 96 -15.21 12.13 10.92
C GLY A 96 -14.43 11.07 10.14
N ARG A 97 -14.23 9.93 10.78
CA ARG A 97 -13.29 8.89 10.34
C ARG A 97 -13.68 8.24 9.02
N LYS A 98 -14.98 8.00 8.79
CA LYS A 98 -15.43 7.34 7.55
C LYS A 98 -15.15 8.16 6.29
N LYS A 99 -15.35 9.49 6.35
CA LYS A 99 -15.12 10.38 5.21
C LYS A 99 -13.64 10.51 4.88
N VAL A 100 -12.81 10.74 5.91
CA VAL A 100 -11.35 10.83 5.74
C VAL A 100 -10.78 9.54 5.18
N TYR A 101 -11.28 8.41 5.65
CA TYR A 101 -10.87 7.10 5.18
C TYR A 101 -11.20 6.85 3.68
N GLY A 102 -12.37 7.29 3.22
CA GLY A 102 -12.71 7.23 1.79
C GLY A 102 -11.75 8.05 0.93
N ILE A 103 -11.35 9.22 1.41
CA ILE A 103 -10.41 10.12 0.70
C ILE A 103 -9.01 9.49 0.62
N THR A 104 -8.51 8.91 1.71
CA THR A 104 -7.17 8.28 1.73
C THR A 104 -7.08 7.13 0.73
N LEU A 105 -8.10 6.26 0.68
CA LEU A 105 -8.12 5.15 -0.27
C LEU A 105 -8.23 5.59 -1.73
N ILE A 106 -9.07 6.57 -2.05
CA ILE A 106 -9.14 7.11 -3.42
C ILE A 106 -7.78 7.67 -3.83
N MET A 107 -7.11 8.39 -2.93
CA MET A 107 -5.79 8.93 -3.19
C MET A 107 -4.75 7.83 -3.40
N MET A 108 -4.78 6.74 -2.63
CA MET A 108 -3.92 5.57 -2.87
C MET A 108 -4.17 4.94 -4.25
N ILE A 109 -5.42 4.72 -4.64
CA ILE A 109 -5.79 4.15 -5.95
C ILE A 109 -5.26 5.04 -7.08
N VAL A 110 -5.56 6.34 -7.04
CA VAL A 110 -5.15 7.29 -8.07
C VAL A 110 -3.63 7.39 -8.14
N CYS A 111 -2.94 7.46 -7.00
CA CYS A 111 -1.49 7.57 -6.98
C CYS A 111 -0.79 6.26 -7.38
N SER A 112 -1.38 5.10 -7.11
CA SER A 112 -0.85 3.80 -7.55
C SER A 112 -0.91 3.66 -9.07
N VAL A 113 -2.07 4.00 -9.67
CA VAL A 113 -2.22 4.04 -11.13
C VAL A 113 -1.30 5.09 -11.74
N ALA A 114 -1.27 6.30 -11.18
CA ALA A 114 -0.43 7.39 -11.67
C ALA A 114 1.07 7.07 -11.57
N SER A 115 1.49 6.34 -10.54
CA SER A 115 2.87 5.85 -10.40
C SER A 115 3.25 4.90 -11.54
N GLY A 116 2.35 4.03 -11.99
CA GLY A 116 2.58 3.19 -13.17
C GLY A 116 2.54 3.97 -14.49
N LEU A 117 1.74 5.03 -14.55
CA LEU A 117 1.67 5.95 -15.69
C LEU A 117 2.77 7.02 -15.68
N SER A 118 3.77 6.93 -14.79
CA SER A 118 4.84 7.92 -14.66
C SER A 118 5.41 8.32 -16.03
N PHE A 119 5.35 9.63 -16.30
CA PHE A 119 5.54 10.22 -17.61
C PHE A 119 7.02 10.42 -17.96
N GLY A 120 7.34 10.21 -19.25
CA GLY A 120 8.59 10.64 -19.85
C GLY A 120 9.42 9.50 -20.45
N ASN A 121 10.24 9.85 -21.46
CA ASN A 121 11.18 8.94 -22.12
C ASN A 121 12.60 9.02 -21.53
N LYS A 122 12.83 9.92 -20.57
CA LYS A 122 14.14 10.18 -19.95
C LYS A 122 14.16 9.68 -18.52
N ALA A 123 15.24 9.01 -18.12
CA ALA A 123 15.43 8.46 -16.76
C ALA A 123 15.10 9.45 -15.65
N LYS A 124 15.61 10.69 -15.72
CA LYS A 124 15.30 11.73 -14.71
C LYS A 124 13.81 12.07 -14.65
N GLY A 125 13.11 12.15 -15.79
CA GLY A 125 11.68 12.48 -15.82
C GLY A 125 10.81 11.39 -15.20
N VAL A 126 11.11 10.12 -15.52
CA VAL A 126 10.40 8.97 -14.96
C VAL A 126 10.64 8.88 -13.45
N MET A 127 11.88 9.04 -12.97
CA MET A 127 12.18 8.99 -11.53
C MET A 127 11.54 10.13 -10.75
N THR A 128 11.54 11.36 -11.28
CA THR A 128 10.93 12.51 -10.61
C THR A 128 9.42 12.37 -10.51
N THR A 129 8.75 11.98 -11.59
CA THR A 129 7.29 11.76 -11.58
C THR A 129 6.90 10.59 -10.70
N LEU A 130 7.67 9.50 -10.72
CA LEU A 130 7.48 8.38 -9.82
C LEU A 130 7.62 8.81 -8.35
N CYS A 131 8.68 9.54 -7.99
CA CYS A 131 8.86 10.04 -6.63
C CYS A 131 7.70 10.94 -6.18
N PHE A 132 7.20 11.80 -7.07
CA PHE A 132 6.05 12.67 -6.79
C PHE A 132 4.78 11.87 -6.48
N PHE A 133 4.43 10.90 -7.33
CA PHE A 133 3.26 10.06 -7.08
C PHE A 133 3.44 9.16 -5.86
N ARG A 134 4.66 8.68 -5.59
CA ARG A 134 4.96 7.89 -4.40
C ARG A 134 4.88 8.69 -3.09
N PHE A 135 5.22 9.98 -3.12
CA PHE A 135 5.00 10.85 -1.98
C PHE A 135 3.51 10.88 -1.61
N TRP A 136 2.65 11.16 -2.60
CA TRP A 136 1.21 11.24 -2.36
C TRP A 136 0.55 9.89 -2.06
N LEU A 137 1.05 8.81 -2.68
CA LEU A 137 0.65 7.45 -2.30
C LEU A 137 0.98 7.20 -0.83
N GLY A 138 2.22 7.49 -0.43
CA GLY A 138 2.68 7.37 0.95
C GLY A 138 1.85 8.20 1.91
N PHE A 139 1.47 9.43 1.54
CA PHE A 139 0.57 10.29 2.30
C PHE A 139 -0.81 9.65 2.52
N GLY A 140 -1.32 8.90 1.54
CA GLY A 140 -2.59 8.18 1.64
C GLY A 140 -2.52 7.04 2.62
N ILE A 141 -1.49 6.21 2.48
CA ILE A 141 -1.16 5.14 3.42
C ILE A 141 -1.03 5.69 4.85
N GLY A 142 -0.38 6.85 4.99
CA GLY A 142 -0.21 7.52 6.28
C GLY A 142 -1.53 7.86 6.96
N GLY A 143 -2.57 8.20 6.20
CA GLY A 143 -3.91 8.39 6.76
C GLY A 143 -4.65 7.07 7.03
N ASP A 144 -4.47 6.08 6.16
CA ASP A 144 -5.12 4.77 6.30
C ASP A 144 -4.71 4.06 7.58
N TYR A 145 -3.42 4.08 7.89
CA TYR A 145 -2.79 3.35 8.99
C TYR A 145 -3.41 3.66 10.38
N PRO A 146 -3.44 4.94 10.85
CA PRO A 146 -4.05 5.28 12.14
C PRO A 146 -5.56 5.11 12.15
N LEU A 147 -6.25 5.39 11.05
CA LEU A 147 -7.71 5.24 10.98
C LEU A 147 -8.10 3.76 11.05
N SER A 148 -7.43 2.89 10.30
CA SER A 148 -7.64 1.44 10.32
C SER A 148 -7.39 0.83 11.70
N ALA A 149 -6.29 1.24 12.35
CA ALA A 149 -5.99 0.81 13.73
C ALA A 149 -7.09 1.23 14.71
N THR A 150 -7.60 2.47 14.58
CA THR A 150 -8.59 3.00 15.51
C THR A 150 -9.95 2.34 15.33
N ILE A 151 -10.43 2.18 14.09
CA ILE A 151 -11.69 1.49 13.76
C ILE A 151 -11.67 0.07 14.31
N MET A 152 -10.57 -0.68 14.10
CA MET A 152 -10.46 -2.04 14.62
C MET A 152 -10.56 -2.08 16.14
N SER A 153 -9.92 -1.12 16.80
CA SER A 153 -9.92 -1.02 18.25
C SER A 153 -11.31 -0.66 18.83
N GLU A 154 -12.18 -0.03 18.04
CA GLU A 154 -13.56 0.32 18.40
C GLU A 154 -14.55 -0.81 18.15
N TYR A 155 -14.34 -1.63 17.12
CA TYR A 155 -15.15 -2.82 16.84
C TYR A 155 -14.78 -4.02 17.73
N ALA A 156 -13.57 -4.04 18.29
CA ALA A 156 -13.08 -5.19 19.03
C ALA A 156 -13.60 -5.27 20.47
N ASN A 157 -13.94 -6.50 20.87
CA ASN A 157 -14.41 -6.78 22.21
C ASN A 157 -13.26 -6.87 23.24
N LYS A 158 -13.49 -6.48 24.52
CA LYS A 158 -12.44 -6.24 25.54
C LYS A 158 -11.50 -7.44 25.78
N LYS A 159 -12.00 -8.68 25.70
CA LYS A 159 -11.20 -9.91 25.88
C LYS A 159 -10.35 -10.30 24.66
N THR A 160 -10.79 -10.01 23.44
CA THR A 160 -10.13 -10.48 22.20
C THR A 160 -9.49 -9.35 21.38
N ARG A 161 -9.54 -8.11 21.87
CA ARG A 161 -9.00 -6.92 21.20
C ARG A 161 -7.54 -7.04 20.81
N GLY A 162 -6.69 -7.59 21.67
CA GLY A 162 -5.27 -7.80 21.36
C GLY A 162 -5.06 -8.76 20.17
N ALA A 163 -5.72 -9.91 20.19
CA ALA A 163 -5.62 -10.91 19.12
C ALA A 163 -6.16 -10.37 17.78
N PHE A 164 -7.22 -9.59 17.83
CA PHE A 164 -7.81 -8.95 16.67
C PHE A 164 -6.93 -7.85 16.04
N ILE A 165 -6.31 -7.02 16.87
CA ILE A 165 -5.31 -6.05 16.38
C ILE A 165 -4.12 -6.79 15.78
N ALA A 166 -3.61 -7.82 16.47
CA ALA A 166 -2.49 -8.62 15.96
C ALA A 166 -2.81 -9.29 14.62
N ALA A 167 -4.03 -9.82 14.43
CA ALA A 167 -4.46 -10.41 13.17
C ALA A 167 -4.49 -9.39 12.02
N VAL A 168 -4.93 -8.16 12.27
CA VAL A 168 -4.92 -7.08 11.27
C VAL A 168 -3.49 -6.69 10.89
N PHE A 169 -2.59 -6.54 11.88
CA PHE A 169 -1.18 -6.25 11.62
C PHE A 169 -0.47 -7.42 10.92
N ALA A 170 -0.85 -8.68 11.19
CA ALA A 170 -0.30 -9.84 10.51
C ALA A 170 -0.57 -9.84 8.99
N MET A 171 -1.65 -9.17 8.54
CA MET A 171 -1.92 -8.99 7.11
C MET A 171 -0.86 -8.16 6.38
N GLN A 172 -0.05 -7.36 7.11
CA GLN A 172 1.11 -6.68 6.54
C GLN A 172 2.11 -7.68 5.95
N GLY A 173 2.37 -8.78 6.65
CA GLY A 173 3.25 -9.85 6.15
C GLY A 173 2.71 -10.51 4.89
N VAL A 174 1.39 -10.73 4.84
CA VAL A 174 0.70 -11.27 3.66
C VAL A 174 0.82 -10.30 2.46
N GLY A 175 0.70 -8.99 2.70
CA GLY A 175 0.88 -7.96 1.66
C GLY A 175 2.30 -7.92 1.09
N ILE A 176 3.31 -8.07 1.94
CA ILE A 176 4.72 -8.18 1.51
C ILE A 176 4.93 -9.41 0.63
N LEU A 177 4.41 -10.57 1.06
CA LEU A 177 4.49 -11.81 0.29
C LEU A 177 3.77 -11.69 -1.05
N ALA A 178 2.59 -11.07 -1.08
CA ALA A 178 1.85 -10.80 -2.30
C ALA A 178 2.63 -9.87 -3.25
N GLY A 179 3.30 -8.85 -2.71
CA GLY A 179 4.21 -7.98 -3.47
C GLY A 179 5.32 -8.76 -4.17
N GLY A 180 5.99 -9.65 -3.43
CA GLY A 180 7.01 -10.56 -3.97
C GLY A 180 6.43 -11.53 -5.02
N PHE A 181 5.28 -12.14 -4.74
CA PHE A 181 4.62 -13.07 -5.64
C PHE A 181 4.22 -12.41 -6.96
N VAL A 182 3.59 -11.23 -6.92
CA VAL A 182 3.19 -10.49 -8.12
C VAL A 182 4.42 -10.09 -8.93
N ALA A 183 5.47 -9.58 -8.27
CA ALA A 183 6.71 -9.23 -8.94
C ALA A 183 7.36 -10.42 -9.65
N LEU A 184 7.41 -11.59 -9.00
CA LEU A 184 7.90 -12.83 -9.60
C LEU A 184 7.02 -13.31 -10.75
N ALA A 185 5.69 -13.36 -10.54
CA ALA A 185 4.75 -13.83 -11.56
C ALA A 185 4.82 -12.98 -12.84
N VAL A 186 4.77 -11.65 -12.71
CA VAL A 186 4.87 -10.74 -13.87
C VAL A 186 6.24 -10.89 -14.54
N SER A 187 7.32 -10.94 -13.76
CA SER A 187 8.68 -11.11 -14.32
C SER A 187 8.83 -12.44 -15.07
N SER A 188 8.33 -13.55 -14.52
CA SER A 188 8.39 -14.87 -15.15
C SER A 188 7.52 -15.00 -16.41
N ILE A 189 6.38 -14.30 -16.47
CA ILE A 189 5.54 -14.28 -17.68
C ILE A 189 6.29 -13.56 -18.81
N PHE A 190 6.87 -12.39 -18.51
CA PHE A 190 7.63 -11.62 -19.50
C PHE A 190 8.91 -12.34 -19.96
N ASP A 191 9.60 -13.03 -19.05
CA ASP A 191 10.78 -13.84 -19.37
C ASP A 191 10.46 -14.99 -20.35
N LYS A 192 9.32 -15.66 -20.16
CA LYS A 192 8.83 -16.70 -21.09
C LYS A 192 8.39 -16.16 -22.44
N GLN A 193 7.75 -14.98 -22.45
CA GLN A 193 7.17 -14.41 -23.66
C GLN A 193 8.19 -13.64 -24.51
N PHE A 194 9.22 -13.08 -23.88
CA PHE A 194 10.30 -12.34 -24.52
C PHE A 194 11.66 -12.88 -24.05
N PRO A 195 12.10 -14.04 -24.56
CA PRO A 195 13.37 -14.64 -24.14
C PRO A 195 14.53 -13.69 -24.46
N ALA A 196 15.16 -13.17 -23.41
CA ALA A 196 16.32 -12.30 -23.51
C ALA A 196 17.60 -13.08 -23.18
N PRO A 197 18.73 -12.83 -23.87
CA PRO A 197 19.99 -13.47 -23.54
C PRO A 197 20.45 -13.08 -22.13
N ILE A 198 21.05 -14.05 -21.41
CA ILE A 198 21.56 -13.86 -20.05
C ILE A 198 22.58 -12.70 -20.04
N TYR A 199 22.64 -11.93 -18.94
CA TYR A 199 23.53 -10.77 -18.81
C TYR A 199 24.99 -11.05 -19.13
N SER A 200 25.47 -12.26 -18.85
CA SER A 200 26.83 -12.70 -19.18
C SER A 200 27.10 -12.86 -20.68
N VAL A 201 26.06 -13.09 -21.49
CA VAL A 201 26.16 -13.38 -22.93
C VAL A 201 26.00 -12.12 -23.77
N ASN A 202 25.01 -11.27 -23.48
CA ASN A 202 24.84 -10.01 -24.21
C ASN A 202 24.26 -8.90 -23.34
N ARG A 203 25.14 -8.10 -22.71
CA ARG A 203 24.77 -7.08 -21.72
C ARG A 203 23.73 -6.07 -22.22
N ALA A 204 23.76 -5.72 -23.51
CA ALA A 204 22.88 -4.72 -24.11
C ALA A 204 21.48 -5.27 -24.47
N LEU A 205 21.39 -6.53 -24.91
CA LEU A 205 20.12 -7.18 -25.27
C LEU A 205 19.45 -7.93 -24.11
N SER A 206 20.11 -8.05 -22.96
CA SER A 206 19.58 -8.72 -21.77
C SER A 206 18.39 -8.02 -21.11
N THR A 207 18.00 -6.83 -21.57
CA THR A 207 16.83 -6.13 -21.04
C THR A 207 15.94 -5.74 -22.22
N PRO A 208 14.88 -6.50 -22.53
CA PRO A 208 13.97 -6.17 -23.61
C PRO A 208 13.25 -4.84 -23.28
N PRO A 209 12.94 -3.98 -24.27
CA PRO A 209 12.17 -2.75 -24.05
C PRO A 209 10.84 -2.98 -23.29
N GLN A 210 10.27 -4.17 -23.45
CA GLN A 210 9.05 -4.63 -22.79
C GLN A 210 9.20 -4.76 -21.27
N ALA A 211 10.43 -4.87 -20.74
CA ALA A 211 10.67 -4.94 -19.31
C ALA A 211 10.29 -3.64 -18.56
N ASP A 212 10.13 -2.52 -19.28
CA ASP A 212 9.55 -1.30 -18.72
C ASP A 212 8.11 -1.49 -18.25
N TYR A 213 7.33 -2.36 -18.91
CA TYR A 213 5.97 -2.64 -18.49
C TYR A 213 5.89 -3.43 -17.18
N ILE A 214 6.90 -4.24 -16.86
CA ILE A 214 6.90 -5.10 -15.67
C ILE A 214 6.74 -4.27 -14.41
N TRP A 215 7.59 -3.25 -14.23
CA TRP A 215 7.54 -2.45 -13.02
C TRP A 215 6.29 -1.58 -12.94
N ARG A 216 5.80 -1.08 -14.08
CA ARG A 216 4.55 -0.32 -14.14
C ARG A 216 3.36 -1.18 -13.69
N ILE A 217 3.26 -2.41 -14.21
CA ILE A 217 2.20 -3.36 -13.84
C ILE A 217 2.27 -3.68 -12.34
N ILE A 218 3.46 -3.94 -11.81
CA ILE A 218 3.64 -4.25 -10.38
C ILE A 218 3.13 -3.09 -9.51
N VAL A 219 3.48 -1.84 -9.84
CA VAL A 219 3.02 -0.70 -9.03
C VAL A 219 1.52 -0.45 -9.20
N MET A 220 0.98 -0.55 -10.43
CA MET A 220 -0.46 -0.39 -10.69
C MET A 220 -1.32 -1.46 -10.04
N PHE A 221 -0.78 -2.67 -9.85
CA PHE A 221 -1.51 -3.76 -9.21
C PHE A 221 -1.89 -3.41 -7.76
N GLY A 222 -1.16 -2.49 -7.11
CA GLY A 222 -1.52 -1.96 -5.78
C GLY A 222 -2.87 -1.24 -5.74
N ALA A 223 -3.34 -0.70 -6.87
CA ALA A 223 -4.65 -0.06 -6.97
C ALA A 223 -5.82 -1.05 -6.81
N LEU A 224 -5.64 -2.33 -7.18
CA LEU A 224 -6.68 -3.35 -7.09
C LEU A 224 -7.09 -3.68 -5.64
N PRO A 225 -6.17 -4.06 -4.73
CA PRO A 225 -6.53 -4.29 -3.34
C PRO A 225 -6.98 -3.01 -2.65
N ALA A 226 -6.47 -1.83 -3.04
CA ALA A 226 -6.97 -0.54 -2.54
C ALA A 226 -8.45 -0.29 -2.94
N ALA A 227 -8.80 -0.52 -4.21
CA ALA A 227 -10.17 -0.37 -4.71
C ALA A 227 -11.14 -1.38 -4.08
N LEU A 228 -10.67 -2.61 -3.88
CA LEU A 228 -11.44 -3.65 -3.20
C LEU A 228 -11.72 -3.28 -1.74
N THR A 229 -10.70 -2.76 -1.05
CA THR A 229 -10.82 -2.24 0.32
C THR A 229 -11.80 -1.07 0.39
N TYR A 230 -11.75 -0.15 -0.59
CA TYR A 230 -12.67 0.98 -0.69
C TYR A 230 -14.12 0.52 -0.82
N TYR A 231 -14.38 -0.40 -1.75
CA TYR A 231 -15.72 -0.93 -1.99
C TYR A 231 -16.32 -1.60 -0.74
N TRP A 232 -15.56 -2.46 -0.06
CA TRP A 232 -16.06 -3.16 1.12
C TRP A 232 -16.17 -2.26 2.34
N ARG A 233 -15.28 -1.28 2.53
CA ARG A 233 -15.38 -0.35 3.67
C ARG A 233 -16.46 0.70 3.50
N MET A 234 -16.74 1.17 2.29
CA MET A 234 -17.87 2.09 2.07
C MET A 234 -19.22 1.47 2.44
N LYS A 235 -19.34 0.14 2.32
CA LYS A 235 -20.52 -0.63 2.74
C LYS A 235 -20.61 -0.86 4.25
N MET A 236 -19.57 -0.59 5.03
CA MET A 236 -19.63 -0.72 6.48
C MET A 236 -20.33 0.50 7.12
N PRO A 237 -21.21 0.27 8.11
CA PRO A 237 -21.77 1.35 8.92
C PRO A 237 -20.66 2.03 9.75
N GLU A 238 -20.87 3.26 10.18
CA GLU A 238 -19.91 3.95 11.06
C GLU A 238 -19.78 3.23 12.41
N THR A 239 -18.66 3.42 13.10
CA THR A 239 -18.43 2.79 14.40
C THR A 239 -19.45 3.32 15.41
N ALA A 240 -20.14 2.40 16.09
CA ALA A 240 -21.15 2.72 17.10
C ALA A 240 -20.57 3.57 18.26
N ARG A 241 -19.27 3.46 18.54
CA ARG A 241 -18.57 4.29 19.53
C ARG A 241 -18.38 5.75 19.09
N TYR A 242 -18.12 6.00 17.81
CA TYR A 242 -18.05 7.36 17.27
C TYR A 242 -19.44 7.99 17.18
N THR A 243 -20.47 7.20 16.84
CA THR A 243 -21.86 7.68 16.80
C THR A 243 -22.43 7.93 18.20
N ALA A 244 -21.82 7.35 19.23
CA ALA A 244 -22.24 7.49 20.63
C ALA A 244 -21.48 8.60 21.38
N LEU A 245 -20.48 9.25 20.78
CA LEU A 245 -19.81 10.46 21.29
C LEU A 245 -20.52 11.72 20.78
#